data_AF-A0A1C3IW21-F1
#
_entry.id   AF-A0A1C3IW21-F1
#
_cell.length_a   1.000
_cell.length_b   1.000
_cell.length_c   1.000
_cell.angle_alpha   90.00
_cell.angle_beta   90.00
_cell.angle_gamma   90.00
#
_symmetry.space_group_name_H-M   'P 1'
#
loop_
_entity.id
_entity.type
_entity.pdbx_description
1 polymer ?
#
loop_
_entity_poly.entity_id
_entity_poly.type
_entity_poly.pdbx_seq_one_letter_code
_entity_poly.pdbx_strand_id
1 'polypeptide(L)'
;MSLLQNIVKKRNYRTKRSKLKRKIRNSYLESWRVKESLANKLRLYKFPKHRITRSPNTKLSKRIPLIAPQYIDYYSRRTYELTNKFINDITDAAFNEQRKVFIDFSQTEKISAAAMLSLLAEVDVLIKQSSHGRHAISFNHPKDEKIESILKQVGFYDVVGKEIRQTKEFDDVTFWQYCSGSCSEPIIAKPMFDELSKTLKGTQGKKLYRGFVEAMSNSVEHAYLDDSQHCEEDKTAKWWAFAGIRDKSLAVVICDKGVGIPNTLPKTQGVSRLNNLLESLGYKHHKITDAKYIKAATSLTKTRTGARHRGKGLTDIKAVIDSLGKGSLLIYSNKGEYRYKAQKALDGVIMDYKTSVSGTIIEWTIPLD
;
A
#
# COMPACT_ATOMS: atom_id res chain seq x y z
N MET A 1 -61.68 -11.58 -5.22
CA MET A 1 -60.36 -12.05 -4.73
C MET A 1 -59.12 -11.32 -5.30
N SER A 2 -59.23 -10.41 -6.29
CA SER A 2 -58.05 -9.89 -7.03
C SER A 2 -57.35 -8.66 -6.44
N LEU A 3 -58.03 -7.79 -5.69
CA LEU A 3 -57.46 -6.52 -5.22
C LEU A 3 -56.59 -6.68 -3.94
N LEU A 4 -57.13 -7.39 -2.94
CA LEU A 4 -56.47 -7.67 -1.66
C LEU A 4 -55.18 -8.48 -1.85
N GLN A 5 -55.21 -9.50 -2.71
CA GLN A 5 -54.02 -10.28 -3.07
C GLN A 5 -52.94 -9.41 -3.76
N ASN A 6 -53.35 -8.47 -4.61
CA ASN A 6 -52.43 -7.53 -5.27
C ASN A 6 -51.82 -6.52 -4.27
N ILE A 7 -52.60 -6.02 -3.32
CA ILE A 7 -52.12 -5.13 -2.26
C ILE A 7 -51.09 -5.85 -1.37
N VAL A 8 -51.40 -7.08 -0.94
CA VAL A 8 -50.50 -7.91 -0.12
C VAL A 8 -49.21 -8.23 -0.89
N LYS A 9 -49.30 -8.60 -2.18
CA LYS A 9 -48.12 -8.80 -3.04
C LYS A 9 -47.26 -7.54 -3.16
N LYS A 10 -47.86 -6.38 -3.43
CA LYS A 10 -47.14 -5.08 -3.50
C LYS A 10 -46.46 -4.73 -2.17
N ARG A 11 -47.14 -4.93 -1.03
CA ARG A 11 -46.60 -4.69 0.31
C ARG A 11 -45.41 -5.62 0.61
N ASN A 12 -45.56 -6.92 0.38
CA ASN A 12 -44.48 -7.89 0.56
C ASN A 12 -43.25 -7.57 -0.30
N TYR A 13 -43.47 -7.16 -1.55
CA TYR A 13 -42.41 -6.75 -2.45
C TYR A 13 -41.66 -5.50 -1.97
N ARG A 14 -42.39 -4.46 -1.52
CA ARG A 14 -41.80 -3.26 -0.90
C ARG A 14 -40.98 -3.60 0.34
N THR A 15 -41.50 -4.47 1.21
CA THR A 15 -40.81 -4.95 2.42
C THR A 15 -39.52 -5.69 2.08
N LYS A 16 -39.54 -6.64 1.13
CA LYS A 16 -38.34 -7.36 0.69
C LYS A 16 -37.29 -6.42 0.08
N ARG A 17 -37.71 -5.46 -0.75
CA ARG A 17 -36.83 -4.42 -1.31
C ARG A 17 -36.18 -3.57 -0.22
N SER A 18 -36.94 -3.15 0.78
CA SER A 18 -36.43 -2.39 1.93
C SER A 18 -35.42 -3.21 2.75
N LYS A 19 -35.74 -4.47 3.06
CA LYS A 19 -34.85 -5.40 3.75
C LYS A 19 -33.53 -5.59 3.00
N LEU A 20 -33.56 -5.75 1.67
CA LEU A 20 -32.35 -5.88 0.86
C LEU A 20 -31.51 -4.59 0.83
N LYS A 21 -32.14 -3.42 0.70
CA LYS A 21 -31.43 -2.13 0.83
C LYS A 21 -30.73 -2.00 2.17
N ARG A 22 -31.41 -2.39 3.27
CA ARG A 22 -30.83 -2.40 4.61
C ARG A 22 -29.66 -3.38 4.72
N LYS A 23 -29.80 -4.59 4.18
CA LYS A 23 -28.71 -5.58 4.15
C LYS A 23 -27.47 -5.06 3.41
N ILE A 24 -27.64 -4.45 2.24
CA ILE A 24 -26.54 -3.83 1.49
C ILE A 24 -25.86 -2.72 2.29
N ARG A 25 -26.65 -1.87 2.97
CA ARG A 25 -26.10 -0.80 3.81
C ARG A 25 -25.29 -1.37 4.99
N ASN A 26 -25.76 -2.46 5.57
CA ASN A 26 -25.12 -3.10 6.72
C ASN A 26 -23.95 -4.01 6.33
N SER A 27 -23.79 -4.36 5.06
CA SER A 27 -22.72 -5.23 4.58
C SER A 27 -21.41 -4.48 4.28
N TYR A 28 -21.12 -3.38 4.97
CA TYR A 28 -19.97 -2.52 4.64
C TYR A 28 -18.63 -3.23 4.91
N LEU A 29 -18.57 -4.09 5.93
CA LEU A 29 -17.40 -4.94 6.24
C LEU A 29 -17.35 -6.25 5.43
N GLU A 30 -18.41 -6.58 4.69
CA GLU A 30 -18.46 -7.82 3.91
C GLU A 30 -17.59 -7.75 2.65
N SER A 31 -17.31 -8.91 2.06
CA SER A 31 -16.60 -9.01 0.78
C SER A 31 -17.40 -8.37 -0.37
N TRP A 32 -16.70 -7.95 -1.42
CA TRP A 32 -17.36 -7.41 -2.61
C TRP A 32 -18.29 -8.44 -3.27
N ARG A 33 -18.01 -9.75 -3.18
CA ARG A 33 -18.89 -10.83 -3.68
C ARG A 33 -20.26 -10.82 -3.01
N VAL A 34 -20.29 -10.64 -1.68
CA VAL A 34 -21.54 -10.53 -0.91
C VAL A 34 -22.32 -9.28 -1.34
N LYS A 35 -21.62 -8.13 -1.45
CA LYS A 35 -22.21 -6.87 -1.92
C LYS A 35 -22.79 -7.00 -3.33
N GLU A 36 -22.07 -7.63 -4.25
CA GLU A 36 -22.52 -7.87 -5.63
C GLU A 36 -23.74 -8.81 -5.65
N SER A 37 -23.72 -9.90 -4.90
CA SER A 37 -24.84 -10.84 -4.77
C SER A 37 -26.11 -10.14 -4.24
N LEU A 38 -25.98 -9.34 -3.20
CA LEU A 38 -27.09 -8.56 -2.64
C LEU A 38 -27.61 -7.51 -3.63
N ALA A 39 -26.73 -6.82 -4.36
CA ALA A 39 -27.09 -5.85 -5.38
C ALA A 39 -27.83 -6.51 -6.55
N ASN A 40 -27.37 -7.68 -7.00
CA ASN A 40 -28.02 -8.49 -8.03
C ASN A 40 -29.41 -8.95 -7.58
N LYS A 41 -29.54 -9.45 -6.34
CA LYS A 41 -30.85 -9.77 -5.75
C LYS A 41 -31.77 -8.56 -5.75
N LEU A 42 -31.30 -7.40 -5.26
CA LEU A 42 -32.09 -6.17 -5.23
C LEU A 42 -32.54 -5.73 -6.64
N ARG A 43 -31.68 -5.87 -7.65
CA ARG A 43 -32.00 -5.56 -9.05
C ARG A 43 -33.08 -6.47 -9.60
N LEU A 44 -32.96 -7.79 -9.40
CA LEU A 44 -33.97 -8.78 -9.82
C LEU A 44 -35.33 -8.50 -9.17
N TYR A 45 -35.32 -8.06 -7.89
CA TYR A 45 -36.53 -7.52 -7.29
C TYR A 45 -37.00 -6.31 -8.08
N LYS A 46 -36.22 -5.20 -8.18
CA LYS A 46 -36.63 -3.94 -8.85
C LYS A 46 -37.19 -4.13 -10.27
N PHE A 47 -36.67 -5.08 -11.04
CA PHE A 47 -37.04 -5.31 -12.42
C PHE A 47 -37.37 -6.80 -12.67
N PRO A 48 -38.53 -7.29 -12.17
CA PRO A 48 -38.83 -8.71 -12.15
C PRO A 48 -39.13 -9.30 -13.53
N LYS A 49 -39.53 -8.46 -14.49
CA LYS A 49 -39.78 -8.84 -15.90
C LYS A 49 -38.53 -8.75 -16.78
N HIS A 50 -37.41 -8.27 -16.25
CA HIS A 50 -36.15 -8.25 -17.00
C HIS A 50 -35.56 -9.67 -17.00
N ARG A 51 -35.89 -10.46 -18.03
CA ARG A 51 -35.17 -11.71 -18.31
C ARG A 51 -33.72 -11.34 -18.62
N ILE A 52 -32.80 -11.74 -17.75
CA ILE A 52 -31.36 -11.58 -18.00
C ILE A 52 -30.96 -12.71 -18.95
N THR A 53 -31.12 -12.51 -20.26
CA THR A 53 -30.42 -13.28 -21.29
C THR A 53 -29.02 -12.69 -21.47
N ARG A 54 -28.23 -12.60 -20.38
CA ARG A 54 -26.85 -12.15 -20.51
C ARG A 54 -25.97 -13.37 -20.72
N SER A 55 -25.30 -13.40 -21.86
CA SER A 55 -24.17 -14.28 -22.12
C SER A 55 -23.19 -14.23 -20.91
N PRO A 56 -22.57 -15.35 -20.52
CA PRO A 56 -21.51 -15.38 -19.51
C PRO A 56 -20.46 -14.27 -19.72
N ASN A 57 -20.12 -13.94 -20.97
CA ASN A 57 -19.15 -12.90 -21.33
C ASN A 57 -19.58 -11.49 -20.91
N THR A 58 -20.88 -11.21 -20.83
CA THR A 58 -21.40 -9.90 -20.36
C THR A 58 -21.24 -9.69 -18.84
N LYS A 59 -21.03 -10.74 -18.05
CA LYS A 59 -20.67 -10.59 -16.62
C LYS A 59 -19.20 -10.19 -16.47
N LEU A 60 -18.32 -10.75 -17.30
CA LEU A 60 -16.89 -10.44 -17.34
C LEU A 60 -16.61 -8.99 -17.78
N SER A 61 -17.44 -8.43 -18.68
CA SER A 61 -17.24 -7.05 -19.16
C SER A 61 -17.66 -5.95 -18.17
N LYS A 62 -18.56 -6.25 -17.21
CA LYS A 62 -19.03 -5.25 -16.24
C LYS A 62 -18.00 -5.04 -15.13
N ARG A 63 -17.60 -3.78 -14.93
CA ARG A 63 -16.72 -3.38 -13.83
C ARG A 63 -17.38 -3.56 -12.46
N ILE A 64 -16.63 -4.12 -11.51
CA ILE A 64 -17.00 -4.21 -10.10
C ILE A 64 -16.71 -2.86 -9.43
N PRO A 65 -17.72 -2.14 -8.92
CA PRO A 65 -17.49 -0.90 -8.19
C PRO A 65 -17.00 -1.20 -6.77
N LEU A 66 -15.82 -0.68 -6.42
CA LEU A 66 -15.25 -0.74 -5.08
C LEU A 66 -15.09 0.69 -4.55
N ILE A 67 -15.81 0.99 -3.46
CA ILE A 67 -15.76 2.31 -2.82
C ILE A 67 -14.48 2.38 -1.99
N ALA A 68 -13.63 3.35 -2.31
CA ALA A 68 -12.44 3.66 -1.54
C ALA A 68 -12.83 4.18 -0.14
N PRO A 69 -12.06 3.87 0.91
CA PRO A 69 -12.35 4.36 2.24
C PRO A 69 -12.22 5.90 2.30
N GLN A 70 -12.89 6.49 3.29
CA GLN A 70 -12.79 7.94 3.57
C GLN A 70 -11.34 8.37 3.85
N TYR A 71 -10.60 7.50 4.54
CA TYR A 71 -9.18 7.66 4.85
C TYR A 71 -8.42 6.46 4.27
N ILE A 72 -7.66 6.68 3.21
CA ILE A 72 -6.64 5.74 2.71
C ILE A 72 -5.37 6.05 3.50
N ASP A 73 -5.19 5.38 4.63
CA ASP A 73 -4.20 5.79 5.62
C ASP A 73 -3.65 4.63 6.46
N TYR A 74 -2.33 4.54 6.60
CA TYR A 74 -1.66 3.56 7.46
C TYR A 74 -1.30 4.07 8.86
N TYR A 75 -1.43 5.36 9.15
CA TYR A 75 -0.90 5.92 10.40
C TYR A 75 -1.76 5.65 11.65
N SER A 76 -2.97 5.10 11.48
CA SER A 76 -3.81 4.63 12.57
C SER A 76 -4.23 3.18 12.37
N ARG A 77 -4.41 2.44 13.47
CA ARG A 77 -4.81 1.03 13.41
C ARG A 77 -6.12 0.78 12.68
N ARG A 78 -7.10 1.66 12.86
CA ARG A 78 -8.42 1.49 12.22
C ARG A 78 -8.32 1.72 10.71
N THR A 79 -7.65 2.79 10.29
CA THR A 79 -7.51 3.12 8.87
C THR A 79 -6.60 2.14 8.15
N TYR A 80 -5.59 1.59 8.83
CA TYR A 80 -4.72 0.55 8.29
C TYR A 80 -5.52 -0.67 7.83
N GLU A 81 -6.37 -1.22 8.71
CA GLU A 81 -7.17 -2.40 8.40
C GLU A 81 -8.19 -2.12 7.28
N LEU A 82 -8.78 -0.93 7.25
CA LEU A 82 -9.72 -0.53 6.21
C LEU A 82 -9.03 -0.36 4.85
N THR A 83 -7.83 0.22 4.85
CA THR A 83 -7.02 0.44 3.65
C THR A 83 -6.59 -0.90 3.06
N ASN A 84 -6.02 -1.79 3.87
CA ASN A 84 -5.63 -3.12 3.40
C ASN A 84 -6.82 -3.96 2.98
N LYS A 85 -7.95 -3.89 3.67
CA LYS A 85 -9.17 -4.56 3.21
C LYS A 85 -9.57 -4.07 1.82
N PHE A 86 -9.53 -2.76 1.58
CA PHE A 86 -9.85 -2.19 0.29
C PHE A 86 -8.88 -2.62 -0.82
N ILE A 87 -7.57 -2.60 -0.56
CA ILE A 87 -6.54 -3.09 -1.50
C ILE A 87 -6.76 -4.59 -1.78
N ASN A 88 -6.97 -5.41 -0.75
CA ASN A 88 -7.24 -6.85 -0.92
C ASN A 88 -8.54 -7.12 -1.70
N ASP A 89 -9.60 -6.31 -1.52
CA ASP A 89 -10.82 -6.42 -2.32
C ASP A 89 -10.53 -6.11 -3.81
N ILE A 90 -9.60 -5.19 -4.12
CA ILE A 90 -9.16 -4.90 -5.50
C ILE A 90 -8.37 -6.07 -6.07
N THR A 91 -7.35 -6.55 -5.35
CA THR A 91 -6.51 -7.70 -5.75
C THR A 91 -7.37 -8.93 -6.01
N ASP A 92 -8.27 -9.26 -5.09
CA ASP A 92 -9.14 -10.41 -5.23
C ASP A 92 -10.08 -10.31 -6.43
N ALA A 93 -10.61 -9.12 -6.73
CA ALA A 93 -11.45 -8.92 -7.91
C ALA A 93 -10.64 -8.95 -9.23
N ALA A 94 -9.49 -8.28 -9.27
CA ALA A 94 -8.73 -8.06 -10.50
C ALA A 94 -7.81 -9.24 -10.87
N PHE A 95 -7.15 -9.84 -9.88
CA PHE A 95 -6.19 -10.93 -10.06
C PHE A 95 -6.84 -12.30 -9.88
N ASN A 96 -7.46 -12.59 -8.73
CA ASN A 96 -8.02 -13.93 -8.48
C ASN A 96 -9.22 -14.23 -9.39
N GLU A 97 -10.10 -13.24 -9.59
CA GLU A 97 -11.37 -13.43 -10.30
C GLU A 97 -11.33 -12.88 -11.74
N GLN A 98 -10.20 -12.28 -12.13
CA GLN A 98 -9.97 -11.72 -13.47
C GLN A 98 -11.14 -10.82 -13.94
N ARG A 99 -11.67 -10.01 -13.01
CA ARG A 99 -12.75 -9.04 -13.26
C ARG A 99 -12.17 -7.66 -13.48
N LYS A 100 -12.85 -6.87 -14.29
CA LYS A 100 -12.59 -5.43 -14.36
C LYS A 100 -13.10 -4.77 -13.07
N VAL A 101 -12.31 -3.88 -12.49
CA VAL A 101 -12.62 -3.10 -11.28
C VAL A 101 -12.85 -1.64 -11.65
N PHE A 102 -13.71 -0.98 -10.87
CA PHE A 102 -13.89 0.46 -10.87
C PHE A 102 -13.72 0.97 -9.43
N ILE A 103 -12.67 1.74 -9.19
CA ILE A 103 -12.39 2.37 -7.90
C ILE A 103 -13.19 3.67 -7.80
N ASP A 104 -13.97 3.80 -6.72
CA ASP A 104 -14.79 4.96 -6.43
C ASP A 104 -14.21 5.78 -5.27
N PHE A 105 -13.50 6.86 -5.58
CA PHE A 105 -12.92 7.84 -4.65
C PHE A 105 -13.91 8.93 -4.21
N SER A 106 -15.21 8.83 -4.52
CA SER A 106 -16.18 9.89 -4.22
C SER A 106 -16.37 10.20 -2.74
N GLN A 107 -15.91 9.32 -1.84
CA GLN A 107 -15.98 9.48 -0.38
C GLN A 107 -14.60 9.69 0.25
N THR A 108 -13.52 9.68 -0.52
CA THR A 108 -12.16 9.82 0.00
C THR A 108 -11.88 11.28 0.33
N GLU A 109 -11.39 11.53 1.54
CA GLU A 109 -11.09 12.87 2.07
C GLU A 109 -9.61 13.02 2.44
N LYS A 110 -8.91 11.91 2.72
CA LYS A 110 -7.49 11.93 3.06
C LYS A 110 -6.78 10.70 2.53
N ILE A 111 -5.57 10.92 2.03
CA ILE A 111 -4.65 9.88 1.61
C ILE A 111 -3.28 10.18 2.25
N SER A 112 -2.67 9.21 2.96
CA SER A 112 -1.27 9.34 3.38
C SER A 112 -0.30 8.77 2.35
N ALA A 113 0.95 9.26 2.37
CA ALA A 113 1.96 8.89 1.39
C ALA A 113 2.22 7.38 1.35
N ALA A 114 2.41 6.73 2.50
CA ALA A 114 2.60 5.29 2.59
C ALA A 114 1.42 4.48 2.03
N ALA A 115 0.19 4.87 2.36
CA ALA A 115 -1.00 4.20 1.87
C ALA A 115 -1.24 4.42 0.37
N MET A 116 -0.96 5.63 -0.14
CA MET A 116 -1.02 5.92 -1.57
C MET A 116 0.01 5.10 -2.35
N LEU A 117 1.25 5.03 -1.87
CA LEU A 117 2.32 4.31 -2.55
C LEU A 117 1.99 2.82 -2.65
N SER A 118 1.46 2.25 -1.57
CA SER A 118 1.00 0.86 -1.52
C SER A 118 -0.16 0.59 -2.50
N LEU A 119 -1.15 1.48 -2.56
CA LEU A 119 -2.27 1.37 -3.52
C LEU A 119 -1.77 1.51 -4.96
N LEU A 120 -0.89 2.47 -5.24
CA LEU A 120 -0.33 2.69 -6.57
C LEU A 120 0.49 1.49 -7.03
N ALA A 121 1.36 0.96 -6.17
CA ALA A 121 2.16 -0.22 -6.44
C ALA A 121 1.28 -1.44 -6.74
N GLU A 122 0.24 -1.68 -5.93
CA GLU A 122 -0.71 -2.75 -6.19
C GLU A 122 -1.42 -2.58 -7.54
N VAL A 123 -1.93 -1.38 -7.84
CA VAL A 123 -2.62 -1.13 -9.11
C VAL A 123 -1.68 -1.34 -10.30
N ASP A 124 -0.43 -0.88 -10.21
CA ASP A 124 0.59 -1.07 -11.25
C ASP A 124 0.90 -2.56 -11.49
N VAL A 125 1.01 -3.37 -10.43
CA VAL A 125 1.16 -4.82 -10.55
C VAL A 125 -0.08 -5.45 -11.21
N LEU A 126 -1.27 -5.14 -10.70
CA LEU A 126 -2.51 -5.77 -11.14
C LEU A 126 -2.83 -5.52 -12.62
N ILE A 127 -2.53 -4.33 -13.15
CA ILE A 127 -2.76 -4.04 -14.57
C ILE A 127 -1.81 -4.80 -15.50
N LYS A 128 -0.64 -5.25 -15.01
CA LYS A 128 0.31 -6.05 -15.79
C LYS A 128 -0.06 -7.52 -15.80
N GLN A 129 -0.55 -8.02 -14.66
CA GLN A 129 -0.85 -9.43 -14.46
C GLN A 129 -2.27 -9.83 -14.86
N SER A 130 -3.20 -8.87 -14.90
CA SER A 130 -4.57 -9.16 -15.31
C SER A 130 -4.66 -9.44 -16.81
N SER A 131 -5.47 -10.42 -17.17
CA SER A 131 -5.86 -10.70 -18.57
C SER A 131 -6.52 -9.51 -19.29
N HIS A 132 -6.98 -8.48 -18.55
CA HIS A 132 -7.53 -7.25 -19.12
C HIS A 132 -6.49 -6.14 -19.31
N GLY A 133 -5.22 -6.38 -18.95
CA GLY A 133 -4.16 -5.40 -18.99
C GLY A 133 -4.53 -4.10 -18.24
N ARG A 134 -4.16 -2.95 -18.82
CA ARG A 134 -4.56 -1.61 -18.33
C ARG A 134 -6.07 -1.43 -18.12
N HIS A 135 -6.91 -2.20 -18.81
CA HIS A 135 -8.37 -2.10 -18.67
C HIS A 135 -8.90 -2.83 -17.44
N ALA A 136 -8.07 -3.59 -16.72
CA ALA A 136 -8.43 -4.25 -15.48
C ALA A 136 -8.95 -3.23 -14.45
N ILE A 137 -8.25 -2.12 -14.28
CA ILE A 137 -8.59 -1.08 -13.31
C ILE A 137 -9.11 0.18 -14.03
N SER A 138 -10.03 0.89 -13.40
CA SER A 138 -10.47 2.23 -13.77
C SER A 138 -10.96 2.94 -12.52
N PHE A 139 -11.14 4.25 -12.56
CA PHE A 139 -11.62 5.03 -11.42
C PHE A 139 -12.42 6.26 -11.85
N ASN A 140 -13.23 6.81 -10.93
CA ASN A 140 -13.84 8.13 -11.12
C ASN A 140 -12.77 9.21 -10.89
N HIS A 141 -12.92 10.35 -11.55
CA HIS A 141 -12.20 11.51 -11.07
C HIS A 141 -12.76 11.90 -9.68
N PRO A 142 -11.90 12.11 -8.67
CA PRO A 142 -12.35 12.54 -7.35
C PRO A 142 -13.16 13.84 -7.43
N LYS A 143 -14.09 14.02 -6.48
CA LYS A 143 -14.82 15.29 -6.35
C LYS A 143 -14.03 16.33 -5.56
N ASP A 144 -13.23 15.86 -4.62
CA ASP A 144 -12.29 16.68 -3.87
C ASP A 144 -11.06 16.96 -4.74
N GLU A 145 -10.82 18.23 -5.04
CA GLU A 145 -9.70 18.68 -5.88
C GLU A 145 -8.35 18.29 -5.29
N LYS A 146 -8.22 18.24 -3.96
CA LYS A 146 -6.97 17.83 -3.31
C LYS A 146 -6.69 16.36 -3.53
N ILE A 147 -7.72 15.51 -3.47
CA ILE A 147 -7.58 14.08 -3.79
C ILE A 147 -7.24 13.90 -5.27
N GLU A 148 -7.88 14.65 -6.16
CA GLU A 148 -7.54 14.61 -7.59
C GLU A 148 -6.10 15.10 -7.85
N SER A 149 -5.64 16.14 -7.15
CA SER A 149 -4.27 16.65 -7.20
C SER A 149 -3.26 15.60 -6.72
N ILE A 150 -3.52 14.91 -5.60
CA ILE A 150 -2.68 13.81 -5.10
C ILE A 150 -2.54 12.72 -6.15
N LEU A 151 -3.66 12.22 -6.69
CA LEU A 151 -3.64 11.13 -7.68
C LEU A 151 -2.89 11.51 -8.97
N LYS A 152 -2.90 12.79 -9.36
CA LYS A 152 -2.13 13.29 -10.50
C LYS A 152 -0.64 13.34 -10.17
N GLN A 153 -0.29 13.99 -9.07
CA GLN A 153 1.10 14.20 -8.67
C GLN A 153 1.86 12.87 -8.53
N VAL A 154 1.22 11.86 -7.97
CA VAL A 154 1.85 10.56 -7.73
C VAL A 154 1.85 9.63 -8.95
N GLY A 155 1.28 10.06 -10.09
CA GLY A 155 1.26 9.26 -11.33
C GLY A 155 0.18 8.18 -11.39
N PHE A 156 -0.84 8.22 -10.52
CA PHE A 156 -1.92 7.21 -10.53
C PHE A 156 -2.76 7.27 -11.83
N TYR A 157 -2.95 8.47 -12.39
CA TYR A 157 -3.58 8.66 -13.69
C TYR A 157 -2.82 7.97 -14.82
N ASP A 158 -1.48 8.09 -14.82
CA ASP A 158 -0.60 7.53 -15.84
C ASP A 158 -0.60 6.01 -15.79
N VAL A 159 -0.50 5.43 -14.57
CA VAL A 159 -0.56 3.98 -14.36
C VAL A 159 -1.85 3.39 -14.95
N VAL A 160 -3.00 4.02 -14.70
CA VAL A 160 -4.30 3.54 -15.21
C VAL A 160 -4.55 3.95 -16.67
N GLY A 161 -3.76 4.87 -17.23
CA GLY A 161 -3.95 5.43 -18.56
C GLY A 161 -5.25 6.23 -18.71
N LYS A 162 -5.61 7.01 -17.68
CA LYS A 162 -6.80 7.86 -17.68
C LYS A 162 -6.42 9.30 -18.00
N GLU A 163 -7.22 9.97 -18.82
CA GLU A 163 -7.01 11.39 -19.15
C GLU A 163 -7.02 12.27 -17.89
N ILE A 164 -6.08 13.21 -17.84
CA ILE A 164 -5.94 14.19 -16.77
C ILE A 164 -6.80 15.41 -17.11
N ARG A 165 -7.57 15.89 -16.13
CA ARG A 165 -8.33 17.15 -16.23
C ARG A 165 -7.53 18.30 -15.62
N GLN A 166 -7.96 19.54 -15.79
CA GLN A 166 -7.40 20.63 -15.00
C GLN A 166 -7.86 20.50 -13.54
N THR A 167 -6.94 20.65 -12.59
CA THR A 167 -7.22 20.66 -11.15
C THR A 167 -6.26 21.59 -10.46
N LYS A 168 -6.72 22.20 -9.37
CA LYS A 168 -5.91 23.05 -8.50
C LYS A 168 -4.69 22.28 -7.96
N GLU A 169 -3.54 22.96 -7.96
CA GLU A 169 -2.33 22.47 -7.31
C GLU A 169 -2.31 22.87 -5.83
N PHE A 170 -1.69 22.03 -5.02
CA PHE A 170 -1.55 22.24 -3.58
C PHE A 170 -0.08 22.08 -3.21
N ASP A 171 0.49 23.05 -2.50
CA ASP A 171 1.91 23.03 -2.10
C ASP A 171 2.25 21.80 -1.24
N ASP A 172 1.26 21.31 -0.47
CA ASP A 172 1.38 20.11 0.35
C ASP A 172 1.19 18.80 -0.44
N VAL A 173 1.12 18.90 -1.78
CA VAL A 173 1.04 17.79 -2.73
C VAL A 173 2.18 17.89 -3.75
N THR A 174 2.37 19.03 -4.40
CA THR A 174 3.29 19.22 -5.56
C THR A 174 4.76 18.96 -5.23
N PHE A 175 5.15 19.03 -3.95
CA PHE A 175 6.51 18.74 -3.52
C PHE A 175 6.90 17.24 -3.60
N TRP A 176 5.93 16.33 -3.76
CA TRP A 176 6.19 14.90 -3.88
C TRP A 176 6.69 14.53 -5.28
N GLN A 177 7.82 13.85 -5.33
CA GLN A 177 8.37 13.23 -6.53
C GLN A 177 8.12 11.73 -6.46
N TYR A 178 7.68 11.14 -7.58
CA TYR A 178 7.48 9.71 -7.74
C TYR A 178 8.57 9.09 -8.61
N CYS A 179 9.10 7.95 -8.19
CA CYS A 179 9.97 7.12 -9.00
C CYS A 179 9.73 5.62 -8.74
N SER A 180 10.06 4.78 -9.72
CA SER A 180 10.03 3.32 -9.56
C SER A 180 11.13 2.70 -10.41
N GLY A 181 11.60 1.50 -10.04
CA GLY A 181 12.68 0.85 -10.76
C GLY A 181 12.86 -0.62 -10.39
N SER A 182 13.34 -1.42 -11.34
CA SER A 182 13.73 -2.82 -11.15
C SER A 182 15.24 -3.00 -10.98
N CYS A 183 16.02 -1.92 -11.04
CA CYS A 183 17.45 -1.92 -10.75
C CYS A 183 17.76 -1.12 -9.49
N SER A 184 18.94 -1.37 -8.92
CA SER A 184 19.44 -0.68 -7.72
C SER A 184 20.16 0.63 -8.03
N GLU A 185 20.17 1.08 -9.29
CA GLU A 185 20.82 2.34 -9.68
C GLU A 185 19.88 3.54 -9.52
N PRO A 186 20.19 4.47 -8.60
CA PRO A 186 19.33 5.60 -8.28
C PRO A 186 19.54 6.77 -9.24
N ILE A 187 19.54 6.55 -10.55
CA ILE A 187 19.79 7.60 -11.54
C ILE A 187 18.80 8.77 -11.33
N ILE A 188 17.54 8.45 -11.00
CA ILE A 188 16.47 9.42 -10.78
C ILE A 188 16.57 10.11 -9.42
N ALA A 189 17.07 9.43 -8.38
CA ALA A 189 17.15 10.02 -7.03
C ALA A 189 18.43 10.83 -6.80
N LYS A 190 19.44 10.67 -7.66
CA LYS A 190 20.72 11.37 -7.56
C LYS A 190 20.58 12.90 -7.42
N PRO A 191 19.76 13.62 -8.22
CA PRO A 191 19.59 15.06 -8.06
C PRO A 191 19.01 15.46 -6.69
N MET A 192 18.05 14.68 -6.17
CA MET A 192 17.47 14.92 -4.85
C MET A 192 18.50 14.71 -3.74
N PHE A 193 19.33 13.66 -3.84
CA PHE A 193 20.39 13.42 -2.87
C PHE A 193 21.58 14.37 -3.00
N ASP A 194 21.85 14.88 -4.21
CA ASP A 194 22.81 15.95 -4.44
C ASP A 194 22.35 17.24 -3.74
N GLU A 195 21.05 17.56 -3.79
CA GLU A 195 20.47 18.68 -3.03
C GLU A 195 20.55 18.45 -1.52
N LEU A 196 20.21 17.26 -1.03
CA LEU A 196 20.35 16.89 0.39
C LEU A 196 21.80 16.99 0.88
N SER A 197 22.78 16.68 0.03
CA SER A 197 24.20 16.77 0.38
C SER A 197 24.69 18.21 0.61
N LYS A 198 23.98 19.21 0.06
CA LYS A 198 24.25 20.63 0.30
C LYS A 198 23.73 21.09 1.65
N THR A 199 22.62 20.53 2.11
CA THR A 199 21.94 20.95 3.35
C THR A 199 22.41 20.15 4.57
N LEU A 200 22.66 18.85 4.42
CA LEU A 200 23.11 17.98 5.50
C LEU A 200 24.64 17.93 5.57
N LYS A 201 25.20 18.04 6.79
CA LYS A 201 26.65 17.90 7.03
C LYS A 201 27.16 16.58 6.46
N GLY A 202 28.29 16.61 5.73
CA GLY A 202 28.68 15.60 4.74
C GLY A 202 28.53 14.11 5.11
N THR A 203 28.73 13.71 6.37
CA THR A 203 28.55 12.30 6.80
C THR A 203 27.08 11.87 6.94
N GLN A 204 26.17 12.79 7.27
CA GLN A 204 24.74 12.53 7.40
C GLN A 204 24.10 12.31 6.03
N GLY A 205 24.35 13.20 5.06
CA GLY A 205 23.85 13.06 3.69
C GLY A 205 24.29 11.72 3.05
N LYS A 206 25.56 11.34 3.24
CA LYS A 206 26.09 10.03 2.79
C LYS A 206 25.39 8.83 3.43
N LYS A 207 25.05 8.91 4.72
CA LYS A 207 24.32 7.84 5.43
C LYS A 207 22.88 7.72 4.91
N LEU A 208 22.19 8.83 4.67
CA LEU A 208 20.83 8.81 4.12
C LEU A 208 20.80 8.28 2.69
N TYR A 209 21.72 8.71 1.84
CA TYR A 209 21.85 8.17 0.50
C TYR A 209 22.11 6.67 0.53
N ARG A 210 23.02 6.20 1.41
CA ARG A 210 23.25 4.75 1.56
C ARG A 210 22.01 4.02 2.06
N GLY A 211 21.27 4.59 3.02
CA GLY A 211 20.02 4.01 3.50
C GLY A 211 18.98 3.86 2.41
N PHE A 212 18.84 4.87 1.55
CA PHE A 212 17.99 4.85 0.37
C PHE A 212 18.42 3.78 -0.65
N VAL A 213 19.69 3.78 -1.03
CA VAL A 213 20.28 2.77 -1.94
C VAL A 213 20.07 1.36 -1.40
N GLU A 214 20.32 1.13 -0.12
CA GLU A 214 20.16 -0.18 0.48
C GLU A 214 18.69 -0.62 0.53
N ALA A 215 17.75 0.30 0.79
CA ALA A 215 16.33 -0.02 0.74
C ALA A 215 15.90 -0.48 -0.67
N MET A 216 16.32 0.23 -1.72
CA MET A 216 16.06 -0.19 -3.11
C MET A 216 16.74 -1.52 -3.46
N SER A 217 18.02 -1.70 -3.07
CA SER A 217 18.74 -2.96 -3.27
C SER A 217 18.05 -4.12 -2.57
N ASN A 218 17.56 -3.95 -1.34
CA ASN A 218 16.83 -4.99 -0.63
C ASN A 218 15.52 -5.36 -1.36
N SER A 219 14.83 -4.38 -1.92
CA SER A 219 13.62 -4.61 -2.71
C SER A 219 13.88 -5.38 -4.00
N VAL A 220 14.97 -5.11 -4.72
CA VAL A 220 15.29 -5.86 -5.95
C VAL A 220 15.87 -7.23 -5.64
N GLU A 221 16.84 -7.30 -4.73
CA GLU A 221 17.67 -8.50 -4.57
C GLU A 221 17.12 -9.53 -3.59
N HIS A 222 16.22 -9.13 -2.68
CA HIS A 222 15.74 -10.01 -1.61
C HIS A 222 14.23 -10.09 -1.53
N ALA A 223 13.49 -9.02 -1.85
CA ALA A 223 12.04 -9.05 -1.70
C ALA A 223 11.35 -10.07 -2.62
N TYR A 224 11.96 -10.41 -3.77
CA TYR A 224 11.34 -11.27 -4.78
C TYR A 224 11.94 -12.68 -4.93
N LEU A 225 12.97 -13.06 -4.14
CA LEU A 225 13.70 -14.32 -4.32
C LEU A 225 12.84 -15.59 -4.20
N ASP A 226 11.78 -15.56 -3.40
CA ASP A 226 10.84 -16.67 -3.21
C ASP A 226 9.41 -16.22 -3.52
N ASP A 227 9.28 -15.24 -4.40
CA ASP A 227 8.00 -14.71 -4.82
C ASP A 227 7.57 -15.35 -6.12
N SER A 228 6.49 -16.13 -6.07
CA SER A 228 5.90 -16.74 -7.27
C SER A 228 4.93 -15.81 -7.99
N GLN A 229 4.59 -14.66 -7.39
CA GLN A 229 3.59 -13.75 -7.94
C GLN A 229 4.20 -12.65 -8.78
N HIS A 230 5.41 -12.21 -8.49
CA HIS A 230 6.06 -11.10 -9.20
C HIS A 230 7.34 -11.57 -9.88
N CYS A 231 7.61 -11.06 -11.09
CA CYS A 231 8.85 -11.36 -11.80
C CYS A 231 9.43 -10.13 -12.52
N GLU A 232 10.66 -10.27 -13.01
CA GLU A 232 11.35 -9.16 -13.70
C GLU A 232 10.81 -8.99 -15.12
N GLU A 233 10.42 -10.08 -15.78
CA GLU A 233 9.96 -10.09 -17.19
C GLU A 233 8.69 -9.26 -17.39
N ASP A 234 7.74 -9.35 -16.45
CA ASP A 234 6.49 -8.58 -16.48
C ASP A 234 6.61 -7.22 -15.78
N LYS A 235 7.81 -6.88 -15.26
CA LYS A 235 8.12 -5.64 -14.54
C LYS A 235 7.26 -5.41 -13.30
N THR A 236 6.93 -6.49 -12.59
CA THR A 236 6.20 -6.46 -11.32
C THR A 236 7.11 -6.66 -10.11
N ALA A 237 8.27 -7.31 -10.29
CA ALA A 237 9.36 -7.35 -9.31
C ALA A 237 10.16 -6.04 -9.36
N LYS A 238 9.71 -5.03 -8.62
CA LYS A 238 10.36 -3.71 -8.59
C LYS A 238 10.04 -2.93 -7.31
N TRP A 239 10.69 -1.79 -7.09
CA TRP A 239 10.36 -0.86 -6.02
C TRP A 239 9.64 0.38 -6.57
N TRP A 240 8.85 1.02 -5.70
CA TRP A 240 8.22 2.31 -5.90
C TRP A 240 8.63 3.24 -4.77
N ALA A 241 8.78 4.53 -5.04
CA ALA A 241 9.12 5.51 -4.02
C ALA A 241 8.44 6.86 -4.23
N PHE A 242 8.11 7.49 -3.12
CA PHE A 242 7.83 8.91 -3.05
C PHE A 242 8.91 9.60 -2.23
N ALA A 243 9.34 10.77 -2.67
CA ALA A 243 10.25 11.60 -1.89
C ALA A 243 9.96 13.09 -2.11
N GLY A 244 10.23 13.91 -1.10
CA GLY A 244 10.02 15.34 -1.22
C GLY A 244 10.61 16.10 -0.06
N ILE A 245 10.95 17.37 -0.31
CA ILE A 245 11.41 18.31 0.71
C ILE A 245 10.33 19.38 0.87
N ARG A 246 9.83 19.54 2.10
CA ARG A 246 8.88 20.61 2.45
C ARG A 246 9.13 21.06 3.88
N ASP A 247 8.95 22.36 4.14
CA ASP A 247 9.07 22.93 5.48
C ASP A 247 10.37 22.52 6.18
N LYS A 248 11.49 22.59 5.43
CA LYS A 248 12.81 22.14 5.90
C LYS A 248 12.80 20.70 6.43
N SER A 249 12.03 19.81 5.81
CA SER A 249 11.97 18.41 6.18
C SER A 249 11.97 17.55 4.92
N LEU A 250 12.90 16.59 4.89
CA LEU A 250 12.89 15.51 3.91
C LEU A 250 11.89 14.45 4.37
N ALA A 251 11.00 14.03 3.47
CA ALA A 251 10.20 12.83 3.61
C ALA A 251 10.51 11.85 2.48
N VAL A 252 10.72 10.59 2.81
CA VAL A 252 10.92 9.51 1.83
C VAL A 252 10.07 8.33 2.23
N VAL A 253 9.41 7.72 1.23
CA VAL A 253 8.62 6.50 1.35
C VAL A 253 9.05 5.56 0.23
N ILE A 254 9.44 4.34 0.55
CA ILE A 254 9.78 3.28 -0.41
C ILE A 254 8.86 2.10 -0.16
N CYS A 255 8.38 1.47 -1.22
CA CYS A 255 7.54 0.29 -1.19
C CYS A 255 8.06 -0.77 -2.15
N ASP A 256 8.02 -2.03 -1.74
CA ASP A 256 8.00 -3.20 -2.61
C ASP A 256 6.77 -4.06 -2.31
N LYS A 257 6.46 -4.99 -3.23
CA LYS A 257 5.34 -5.93 -3.13
C LYS A 257 5.80 -7.38 -2.96
N GLY A 258 7.06 -7.57 -2.54
CA GLY A 258 7.65 -8.89 -2.39
C GLY A 258 7.22 -9.61 -1.12
N VAL A 259 8.00 -10.61 -0.69
CA VAL A 259 7.67 -11.49 0.43
C VAL A 259 7.81 -10.82 1.81
N GLY A 260 8.44 -9.65 1.89
CA GLY A 260 8.59 -8.87 3.12
C GLY A 260 9.74 -9.30 4.05
N ILE A 261 10.18 -8.39 4.92
CA ILE A 261 11.24 -8.59 5.92
C ILE A 261 11.06 -9.87 6.75
N PRO A 262 9.86 -10.19 7.27
CA PRO A 262 9.66 -11.42 8.05
C PRO A 262 10.05 -12.71 7.32
N ASN A 263 9.91 -12.74 5.98
CA ASN A 263 10.22 -13.91 5.16
C ASN A 263 11.65 -13.87 4.59
N THR A 264 12.25 -12.69 4.44
CA THR A 264 13.63 -12.55 3.94
C THR A 264 14.70 -12.62 5.04
N LEU A 265 14.40 -12.12 6.25
CA LEU A 265 15.38 -12.02 7.33
C LEU A 265 15.96 -13.39 7.79
N PRO A 266 15.14 -14.45 7.97
CA PRO A 266 15.64 -15.78 8.35
C PRO A 266 16.63 -16.36 7.33
N LYS A 267 16.41 -16.08 6.05
CA LYS A 267 17.21 -16.60 4.94
C LYS A 267 18.55 -15.87 4.82
N THR A 268 18.54 -14.55 5.01
CA THR A 268 19.73 -13.71 4.82
C THR A 268 20.70 -13.73 6.00
N GLN A 269 20.22 -13.93 7.24
CA GLN A 269 21.08 -13.87 8.44
C GLN A 269 21.60 -15.22 8.92
N GLY A 270 20.98 -16.33 8.52
CA GLY A 270 21.25 -17.66 9.04
C GLY A 270 20.65 -17.89 10.43
N VAL A 271 20.18 -19.11 10.68
CA VAL A 271 19.35 -19.47 11.84
C VAL A 271 20.00 -19.11 13.18
N SER A 272 21.26 -19.52 13.40
CA SER A 272 21.94 -19.28 14.69
C SER A 272 22.09 -17.80 15.01
N ARG A 273 22.50 -16.99 14.04
CA ARG A 273 22.71 -15.55 14.24
C ARG A 273 21.40 -14.81 14.50
N LEU A 274 20.36 -15.15 13.76
CA LEU A 274 19.05 -14.57 13.96
C LEU A 274 18.47 -14.97 15.32
N ASN A 275 18.61 -16.24 15.71
CA ASN A 275 18.15 -16.71 17.02
C ASN A 275 18.84 -15.98 18.17
N ASN A 276 20.17 -15.83 18.12
CA ASN A 276 20.93 -15.08 19.14
C ASN A 276 20.48 -13.61 19.22
N LEU A 277 20.17 -12.99 18.07
CA LEU A 277 19.65 -11.62 18.04
C LEU A 277 18.23 -11.53 18.61
N LEU A 278 17.36 -12.49 18.29
CA LEU A 278 16.01 -12.51 18.82
C LEU A 278 16.01 -12.74 20.35
N GLU A 279 16.89 -13.60 20.84
CA GLU A 279 17.09 -13.82 22.28
C GLU A 279 17.63 -12.58 22.99
N SER A 280 18.62 -11.88 22.40
CA SER A 280 19.15 -10.65 22.99
C SER A 280 18.13 -9.52 23.02
N LEU A 281 17.12 -9.54 22.15
CA LEU A 281 15.95 -8.66 22.16
C LEU A 281 14.84 -9.15 23.12
N GLY A 282 15.06 -10.24 23.86
CA GLY A 282 14.11 -10.81 24.82
C GLY A 282 12.96 -11.61 24.19
N TYR A 283 13.11 -12.05 22.94
CA TYR A 283 12.06 -12.79 22.23
C TYR A 283 12.26 -14.30 22.30
N LYS A 284 11.15 -15.01 22.56
CA LYS A 284 11.10 -16.48 22.53
C LYS A 284 10.90 -16.97 21.10
N HIS A 285 11.70 -17.94 20.66
CA HIS A 285 11.70 -18.50 19.29
C HIS A 285 10.34 -18.94 18.75
N HIS A 286 9.45 -19.43 19.61
CA HIS A 286 8.12 -19.94 19.20
C HIS A 286 7.03 -18.85 19.11
N LYS A 287 7.37 -17.56 19.32
CA LYS A 287 6.41 -16.43 19.27
C LYS A 287 6.98 -15.21 18.54
N ILE A 288 7.63 -15.43 17.39
CA ILE A 288 8.16 -14.33 16.57
C ILE A 288 7.06 -13.85 15.62
N THR A 289 6.64 -12.60 15.79
CA THR A 289 5.68 -11.94 14.93
C THR A 289 6.40 -11.11 13.87
N ASP A 290 5.69 -10.67 12.85
CA ASP A 290 6.24 -9.83 11.77
C ASP A 290 6.90 -8.57 12.35
N ALA A 291 6.24 -7.91 13.31
CA ALA A 291 6.79 -6.71 13.93
C ALA A 291 8.11 -6.96 14.70
N LYS A 292 8.29 -8.16 15.28
CA LYS A 292 9.55 -8.56 15.92
C LYS A 292 10.66 -8.81 14.91
N TYR A 293 10.36 -9.41 13.76
CA TYR A 293 11.33 -9.55 12.67
C TYR A 293 11.78 -8.18 12.15
N ILE A 294 10.85 -7.23 11.98
CA ILE A 294 11.20 -5.87 11.57
C ILE A 294 12.13 -5.22 12.60
N LYS A 295 11.80 -5.29 13.90
CA LYS A 295 12.68 -4.76 14.95
C LYS A 295 14.06 -5.43 14.97
N ALA A 296 14.13 -6.74 14.78
CA ALA A 296 15.39 -7.45 14.64
C ALA A 296 16.20 -6.93 13.44
N ALA A 297 15.56 -6.72 12.28
CA ALA A 297 16.22 -6.15 11.10
C ALA A 297 16.83 -4.77 11.36
N THR A 298 16.15 -3.91 12.13
CA THR A 298 16.68 -2.58 12.51
C THR A 298 17.81 -2.63 13.53
N SER A 299 18.02 -3.79 14.18
CA SER A 299 19.07 -4.00 15.19
C SER A 299 20.33 -4.66 14.61
N LEU A 300 20.32 -5.00 13.32
CA LEU A 300 21.46 -5.60 12.65
C LEU A 300 22.53 -4.55 12.33
N THR A 301 23.77 -4.85 12.71
CA THR A 301 24.93 -3.99 12.45
C THR A 301 25.80 -4.47 11.27
N LYS A 302 25.58 -5.71 10.78
CA LYS A 302 26.25 -6.32 9.61
C LYS A 302 25.34 -7.38 8.98
N THR A 303 25.26 -7.53 7.66
CA THR A 303 24.77 -8.76 7.00
C THR A 303 25.92 -9.74 6.74
N ARG A 304 25.62 -11.03 6.49
CA ARG A 304 26.61 -12.10 6.28
C ARG A 304 27.48 -11.92 5.02
N THR A 305 27.15 -11.00 4.13
CA THR A 305 27.74 -10.88 2.78
C THR A 305 29.09 -10.16 2.73
N GLY A 306 29.65 -9.70 3.85
CA GLY A 306 31.03 -9.19 3.93
C GLY A 306 31.34 -7.88 3.18
N ALA A 307 30.46 -7.42 2.27
CA ALA A 307 30.62 -6.16 1.58
C ALA A 307 30.45 -4.97 2.55
N ARG A 308 31.40 -4.02 2.51
CA ARG A 308 31.56 -2.91 3.49
C ARG A 308 30.30 -2.03 3.68
N HIS A 309 29.37 -2.07 2.72
CA HIS A 309 28.17 -1.25 2.61
C HIS A 309 26.83 -2.00 2.78
N ARG A 310 26.81 -3.32 2.98
CA ARG A 310 25.57 -4.10 3.11
C ARG A 310 25.06 -4.19 4.55
N GLY A 311 23.74 -4.18 4.72
CA GLY A 311 23.07 -4.49 5.99
C GLY A 311 23.15 -3.39 7.04
N LYS A 312 23.31 -2.14 6.61
CA LYS A 312 23.47 -0.97 7.48
C LYS A 312 22.45 0.11 7.19
N GLY A 313 21.61 -0.01 6.18
CA GLY A 313 20.79 1.07 5.65
C GLY A 313 19.77 1.58 6.66
N LEU A 314 19.00 0.66 7.24
CA LEU A 314 18.05 0.98 8.32
C LEU A 314 18.77 1.54 9.56
N THR A 315 19.93 0.97 9.90
CA THR A 315 20.76 1.40 11.03
C THR A 315 21.40 2.77 10.80
N ASP A 316 21.80 3.09 9.57
CA ASP A 316 22.37 4.36 9.15
C ASP A 316 21.28 5.45 9.17
N ILE A 317 20.06 5.16 8.70
CA ILE A 317 18.90 6.06 8.81
C ILE A 317 18.59 6.34 10.28
N LYS A 318 18.50 5.30 11.12
CA LYS A 318 18.28 5.44 12.58
C LYS A 318 19.37 6.30 13.21
N ALA A 319 20.64 6.03 12.91
CA ALA A 319 21.77 6.80 13.44
C ALA A 319 21.75 8.27 13.02
N VAL A 320 21.24 8.60 11.83
CA VAL A 320 21.05 10.01 11.43
C VAL A 320 19.95 10.67 12.26
N ILE A 321 18.80 10.01 12.41
CA ILE A 321 17.68 10.47 13.26
C ILE A 321 18.16 10.72 14.70
N ASP A 322 18.97 9.82 15.25
CA ASP A 322 19.54 9.95 16.59
C ASP A 322 20.49 11.15 16.68
N SER A 323 21.37 11.31 15.68
CA SER A 323 22.33 12.42 15.67
C SER A 323 21.67 13.79 15.60
N LEU A 324 20.48 13.88 14.99
CA LEU A 324 19.71 15.12 14.87
C LEU A 324 18.79 15.35 16.07
N GLY A 325 18.53 14.32 16.90
CA GLY A 325 17.55 14.38 17.99
C GLY A 325 16.11 14.63 17.53
N LYS A 326 15.85 14.53 16.22
CA LYS A 326 14.58 14.82 15.55
C LYS A 326 14.42 13.90 14.32
N GLY A 327 13.17 13.70 13.90
CA GLY A 327 12.82 12.83 12.78
C GLY A 327 12.19 11.51 13.23
N SER A 328 11.77 10.71 12.25
CA SER A 328 11.11 9.42 12.49
C SER A 328 11.43 8.42 11.39
N LEU A 329 11.35 7.13 11.75
CA LEU A 329 11.41 5.99 10.85
C LEU A 329 10.18 5.10 11.13
N LEU A 330 9.49 4.69 10.08
CA LEU A 330 8.31 3.85 10.12
C LEU A 330 8.49 2.74 9.09
N ILE A 331 8.28 1.50 9.50
CA ILE A 331 8.41 0.34 8.63
C ILE A 331 7.16 -0.51 8.79
N TYR A 332 6.47 -0.75 7.68
CA TYR A 332 5.46 -1.80 7.57
C TYR A 332 6.05 -2.95 6.79
N SER A 333 5.90 -4.18 7.27
CA SER A 333 6.25 -5.35 6.47
C SER A 333 5.35 -6.51 6.82
N ASN A 334 4.68 -7.05 5.81
CA ASN A 334 3.55 -7.96 5.99
C ASN A 334 2.54 -7.40 7.02
N LYS A 335 2.33 -8.07 8.15
CA LYS A 335 1.39 -7.65 9.20
C LYS A 335 2.03 -6.78 10.29
N GLY A 336 3.34 -6.59 10.25
CA GLY A 336 4.10 -5.90 11.30
C GLY A 336 4.32 -4.42 11.00
N GLU A 337 4.38 -3.62 12.06
CA GLU A 337 4.87 -2.24 12.08
C GLU A 337 6.02 -2.10 13.08
N TYR A 338 7.02 -1.33 12.69
CA TYR A 338 8.03 -0.75 13.57
C TYR A 338 8.01 0.77 13.42
N ARG A 339 7.93 1.49 14.54
CA ARG A 339 7.92 2.95 14.59
C ARG A 339 9.02 3.45 15.52
N TYR A 340 9.90 4.28 14.98
CA TYR A 340 10.96 4.95 15.70
C TYR A 340 10.85 6.47 15.58
N LYS A 341 11.10 7.18 16.67
CA LYS A 341 11.14 8.64 16.73
C LYS A 341 12.14 9.04 17.80
N ALA A 342 13.07 9.93 17.46
CA ALA A 342 14.22 10.31 18.30
C ALA A 342 13.86 10.67 19.76
N GLN A 343 12.65 11.19 20.00
CA GLN A 343 12.24 11.74 21.30
C GLN A 343 11.22 10.89 22.08
N LYS A 344 10.77 9.74 21.56
CA LYS A 344 9.65 8.98 22.15
C LYS A 344 9.99 7.58 22.69
N ALA A 345 11.05 6.94 22.21
CA ALA A 345 11.46 5.62 22.69
C ALA A 345 12.91 5.31 22.26
N LEU A 346 13.72 4.79 23.18
CA LEU A 346 15.10 4.36 22.89
C LEU A 346 15.17 3.25 21.82
N ASP A 347 14.18 2.36 21.80
CA ASP A 347 14.19 1.15 20.94
C ASP A 347 13.05 1.07 19.91
N GLY A 348 12.24 2.11 19.78
CA GLY A 348 11.05 2.10 18.92
C GLY A 348 9.89 1.24 19.44
N VAL A 349 8.72 1.42 18.84
CA VAL A 349 7.46 0.73 19.18
C VAL A 349 7.13 -0.24 18.05
N ILE A 350 6.68 -1.44 18.40
CA ILE A 350 6.22 -2.45 17.43
C ILE A 350 4.72 -2.72 17.59
N MET A 351 4.05 -3.04 16.48
CA MET A 351 2.64 -3.42 16.45
C MET A 351 2.38 -4.47 15.37
N ASP A 352 1.52 -5.45 15.63
CA ASP A 352 1.03 -6.39 14.62
C ASP A 352 -0.45 -6.12 14.30
N TYR A 353 -0.79 -6.24 13.02
CA TYR A 353 -2.11 -6.04 12.45
C TYR A 353 -2.75 -7.37 12.00
N LYS A 354 -4.04 -7.33 11.70
CA LYS A 354 -4.77 -8.50 11.17
C LYS A 354 -4.48 -8.70 9.69
N THR A 355 -4.35 -7.60 8.95
CA THR A 355 -4.09 -7.57 7.51
C THR A 355 -2.64 -7.22 7.18
N SER A 356 -2.21 -7.64 6.00
CA SER A 356 -0.86 -7.45 5.48
C SER A 356 -0.81 -6.29 4.47
N VAL A 357 0.29 -5.55 4.43
CA VAL A 357 0.61 -4.65 3.29
C VAL A 357 1.10 -5.42 2.05
N SER A 358 1.35 -6.73 2.19
CA SER A 358 1.85 -7.65 1.15
C SER A 358 3.09 -7.10 0.47
N GLY A 359 4.20 -7.09 1.23
CA GLY A 359 5.43 -6.40 0.86
C GLY A 359 6.07 -5.67 2.04
N THR A 360 6.92 -4.70 1.72
CA THR A 360 7.56 -3.81 2.70
C THR A 360 7.36 -2.36 2.31
N ILE A 361 7.05 -1.51 3.28
CA ILE A 361 7.01 -0.06 3.16
C ILE A 361 7.94 0.52 4.20
N ILE A 362 8.91 1.33 3.78
CA ILE A 362 9.84 2.05 4.65
C ILE A 362 9.62 3.54 4.44
N GLU A 363 9.31 4.24 5.51
CA GLU A 363 9.11 5.69 5.52
C GLU A 363 10.04 6.33 6.54
N TRP A 364 10.70 7.43 6.18
CA TRP A 364 11.39 8.26 7.15
C TRP A 364 11.17 9.75 6.88
N THR A 365 11.20 10.52 7.97
CA THR A 365 11.18 11.97 7.93
C THR A 365 12.34 12.54 8.72
N ILE A 366 13.05 13.51 8.15
CA ILE A 366 14.26 14.09 8.74
C ILE A 366 14.24 15.61 8.51
N PRO A 367 14.41 16.42 9.56
CA PRO A 367 14.56 17.86 9.39
C PRO A 367 15.89 18.21 8.72
N LEU A 368 15.86 19.27 7.93
CA LEU A 368 16.95 19.87 7.17
C LEU A 368 17.13 21.29 7.70
N ASP A 369 17.84 21.44 8.82
CA ASP A 369 17.97 22.73 9.52
C ASP A 369 18.69 23.81 8.69
#